data_AF-A0A4P5UNT7-F1
#
_entry.id   AF-A0A4P5UNT7-F1
#
_cell.length_a   1.000
_cell.length_b   1.000
_cell.length_c   1.000
_cell.angle_alpha   90.00
_cell.angle_beta   90.00
_cell.angle_gamma   90.00
#
_symmetry.space_group_name_H-M   'P 1'
#
loop_
_entity.id
_entity.type
_entity.pdbx_description
1 polymer ?
#
loop_
_entity_poly.entity_id
_entity_poly.type
_entity_poly.pdbx_seq_one_letter_code
_entity_poly.pdbx_strand_id
1 'polypeptide(L)'
;MNHAILAHKEPTHHYIIREAYSLLKKHIGTSIPEYDTYILGFDGLGREGEFDDGHANPWSYTTVCGGAWSEDHHDPVRNMHEIEMLFKKGMFTSINHFWDPDHHANGFNTQFALHLPWNPWPTGVWEWNACSLARTYLSDYEHDLMAYKKAMIYLSSKDYSPKLHETYTIHHDGKEYPSPGAYNYSLFDWYHGDFSYYDDGIESRKKEYIYSIIGRIAHLLGDMSIPAHVKCDEHGLWHDPYEDAMNYVEWEGNKESPCIDMDKNIPGSPQRVEFWNHEKVFSEKGSIVLPSCTMFTENPYWTYFYSMAQISDHFASNRFHGDDEYLPIGEISSIINSSEDGPTITHFVDGRPELSGYAKDESQLNAIRDMTFPYVIRATAGLLYYIALECALINPKGSRCPTMLAINNGILNAPRYQFEASDSIIVGDKSRPLFISSAAGPVQFRAGNTIRFVSGMHAQSQSTVHASIAECSNCYDDPPEQFIKQKIEHAIDQSPEFDVLFTWNNESINNCCMSDPIISLTCMNEKGQTIYASSNDDVISEQDINEWIYTQHSGLYKIHLESKRGRKEIRIIARL
;
A
#
# COMPACT_ATOMS: atom_id res chain seq x y z
N MET A 1 36.97 -3.53 23.27
CA MET A 1 36.11 -2.76 22.35
C MET A 1 34.71 -3.28 22.61
N ASN A 2 33.80 -2.42 23.05
CA ASN A 2 32.40 -2.81 23.23
C ASN A 2 31.80 -2.97 21.83
N HIS A 3 31.47 -4.20 21.46
CA HIS A 3 30.71 -4.49 20.26
C HIS A 3 29.27 -4.05 20.55
N ALA A 4 28.85 -2.93 19.95
CA ALA A 4 27.47 -2.47 20.04
C ALA A 4 26.60 -3.48 19.28
N ILE A 5 25.66 -4.11 19.99
CA ILE A 5 24.63 -4.94 19.39
C ILE A 5 23.65 -3.97 18.75
N LEU A 6 23.82 -3.74 17.45
CA LEU A 6 22.83 -3.03 16.66
C LEU A 6 21.57 -3.87 16.65
N ALA A 7 20.44 -3.20 16.84
CA ALA A 7 19.14 -3.75 16.57
C ALA A 7 19.01 -4.36 15.16
N HIS A 8 18.10 -5.32 15.03
CA HIS A 8 17.86 -6.04 13.79
C HIS A 8 17.23 -5.12 12.73
N LYS A 9 17.91 -4.92 11.60
CA LYS A 9 17.36 -4.51 10.28
C LYS A 9 16.51 -3.20 10.19
N GLU A 10 16.52 -2.36 11.23
CA GLU A 10 15.77 -1.08 11.33
C GLU A 10 15.86 -0.12 10.13
N PRO A 11 17.04 0.08 9.48
CA PRO A 11 17.15 1.04 8.39
C PRO A 11 16.28 0.69 7.18
N THR A 12 15.96 -0.59 6.98
CA THR A 12 15.09 -1.04 5.88
C THR A 12 13.63 -0.63 6.13
N HIS A 13 13.11 -0.81 7.34
CA HIS A 13 11.74 -0.36 7.68
C HIS A 13 11.62 1.17 7.61
N HIS A 14 12.61 1.91 8.12
CA HIS A 14 12.65 3.36 7.98
C HIS A 14 12.67 3.80 6.51
N TYR A 15 13.44 3.10 5.67
CA TYR A 15 13.47 3.36 4.24
C TYR A 15 12.09 3.17 3.59
N ILE A 16 11.42 2.03 3.87
CA ILE A 16 10.05 1.77 3.37
C ILE A 16 9.11 2.90 3.75
N ILE A 17 9.12 3.34 5.01
CA ILE A 17 8.25 4.42 5.51
C ILE A 17 8.52 5.75 4.78
N ARG A 18 9.79 6.12 4.60
CA ARG A 18 10.18 7.38 3.92
C ARG A 18 9.79 7.38 2.44
N GLU A 19 10.03 6.28 1.75
CA GLU A 19 9.64 6.14 0.34
C GLU A 19 8.13 6.05 0.19
N ALA A 20 7.42 5.39 1.11
CA ALA A 20 5.96 5.35 1.13
C ALA A 20 5.35 6.74 1.31
N TYR A 21 5.87 7.56 2.25
CA TYR A 21 5.40 8.93 2.40
C TYR A 21 5.72 9.79 1.16
N SER A 22 6.89 9.61 0.54
CA SER A 22 7.23 10.31 -0.69
C SER A 22 6.33 9.92 -1.87
N LEU A 23 5.97 8.64 -1.96
CA LEU A 23 4.99 8.13 -2.92
C LEU A 23 3.59 8.70 -2.66
N LEU A 24 3.16 8.78 -1.39
CA LEU A 24 1.90 9.40 -1.01
C LEU A 24 1.83 10.87 -1.43
N LYS A 25 2.87 11.66 -1.17
CA LYS A 25 2.96 13.07 -1.61
C LYS A 25 2.77 13.19 -3.11
N LYS A 26 3.32 12.25 -3.87
CA LYS A 26 3.18 12.18 -5.34
C LYS A 26 1.78 11.82 -5.78
N HIS A 27 1.13 10.89 -5.08
CA HIS A 27 -0.27 10.52 -5.31
C HIS A 27 -1.22 11.71 -5.07
N ILE A 28 -1.04 12.44 -3.96
CA ILE A 28 -1.93 13.56 -3.61
C ILE A 28 -1.56 14.89 -4.30
N GLY A 29 -0.29 15.04 -4.71
CA GLY A 29 0.23 16.25 -5.36
C GLY A 29 0.76 17.33 -4.43
N THR A 30 0.81 17.06 -3.12
CA THR A 30 1.19 18.01 -2.07
C THR A 30 1.81 17.27 -0.87
N SER A 31 2.47 18.00 0.03
CA SER A 31 2.83 17.45 1.34
C SER A 31 1.67 17.54 2.34
N ILE A 32 1.74 16.71 3.39
CA ILE A 32 0.87 16.75 4.56
C ILE A 32 1.71 17.33 5.70
N PRO A 33 1.54 18.60 6.09
CA PRO A 33 2.45 19.28 7.03
C PRO A 33 2.66 18.54 8.35
N GLU A 34 1.62 17.85 8.83
CA GLU A 34 1.73 17.04 10.04
C GLU A 34 2.63 15.81 9.84
N TYR A 35 2.52 15.13 8.70
CA TYR A 35 3.40 14.00 8.37
C TYR A 35 4.83 14.45 8.08
N ASP A 36 5.03 15.65 7.52
CA ASP A 36 6.37 16.23 7.41
C ASP A 36 7.06 16.33 8.79
N THR A 37 6.30 16.54 9.86
CA THR A 37 6.83 16.58 11.23
C THR A 37 6.97 15.18 11.84
N TYR A 38 5.92 14.36 11.77
CA TYR A 38 5.86 13.11 12.54
C TYR A 38 6.30 11.86 11.77
N ILE A 39 6.57 11.95 10.47
CA ILE A 39 7.24 10.87 9.71
C ILE A 39 8.71 11.20 9.53
N LEU A 40 9.02 12.42 9.08
CA LEU A 40 10.38 12.84 8.77
C LEU A 40 11.14 13.40 9.99
N GLY A 41 10.46 13.67 11.11
CA GLY A 41 11.10 14.26 12.28
C GLY A 41 11.52 15.73 12.08
N PHE A 42 12.07 16.34 13.13
CA PHE A 42 12.49 17.75 13.10
C PHE A 42 13.69 18.01 12.18
N ASP A 43 14.52 17.00 11.91
CA ASP A 43 15.64 17.09 10.97
C ASP A 43 15.20 16.88 9.51
N GLY A 44 13.95 16.45 9.28
CA GLY A 44 13.40 16.16 7.98
C GLY A 44 13.98 14.91 7.31
N LEU A 45 14.70 14.07 8.06
CA LEU A 45 15.41 12.90 7.52
C LEU A 45 14.66 11.58 7.73
N GLY A 46 13.74 11.51 8.69
CA GLY A 46 12.98 10.31 9.04
C GLY A 46 13.89 9.18 9.51
N ARG A 47 14.83 9.51 10.42
CA ARG A 47 15.87 8.59 10.92
C ARG A 47 15.84 8.44 12.43
N GLU A 48 14.76 8.84 13.09
CA GLU A 48 14.64 8.72 14.54
C GLU A 48 14.76 7.24 14.94
N GLY A 49 15.67 6.92 15.85
CA GLY A 49 16.03 5.54 16.22
C GLY A 49 17.02 4.86 15.29
N GLU A 50 17.25 5.32 14.05
CA GLU A 50 18.15 4.64 13.12
C GLU A 50 19.56 4.49 13.71
N PHE A 51 19.97 3.24 14.00
CA PHE A 51 21.25 2.89 14.66
C PHE A 51 21.37 3.31 16.13
N ASP A 52 20.25 3.59 16.81
CA ASP A 52 20.24 3.86 18.25
C ASP A 52 20.36 2.56 19.07
N ASP A 53 21.19 2.57 20.10
CA ASP A 53 21.41 1.45 21.03
C ASP A 53 20.86 1.75 22.45
N GLY A 54 20.24 2.91 22.66
CA GLY A 54 20.30 3.60 23.95
C GLY A 54 18.98 3.90 24.68
N HIS A 55 17.83 3.41 24.22
CA HIS A 55 16.55 3.77 24.86
C HIS A 55 15.80 2.59 25.46
N ALA A 56 15.80 2.52 26.80
CA ALA A 56 15.02 1.56 27.58
C ALA A 56 13.50 1.84 27.60
N ASN A 57 13.05 2.98 27.05
CA ASN A 57 11.62 3.34 27.04
C ASN A 57 11.01 3.20 25.63
N PRO A 58 10.01 2.31 25.42
CA PRO A 58 9.31 2.10 24.14
C PRO A 58 8.56 3.30 23.59
N TRP A 59 8.38 4.34 24.39
CA TRP A 59 7.62 5.54 24.05
C TRP A 59 8.47 6.81 24.10
N SER A 60 9.79 6.65 24.02
CA SER A 60 10.75 7.75 23.93
C SER A 60 10.75 8.41 22.55
N TYR A 61 10.47 7.64 21.50
CA TYR A 61 10.39 8.11 20.12
C TYR A 61 9.07 8.77 19.79
N THR A 62 9.14 9.72 18.87
CA THR A 62 8.06 10.66 18.57
C THR A 62 7.52 10.58 17.15
N THR A 63 8.22 9.85 16.27
CA THR A 63 7.90 9.71 14.85
C THR A 63 7.46 8.30 14.47
N VAL A 64 6.89 8.16 13.28
CA VAL A 64 6.58 6.86 12.64
C VAL A 64 7.84 6.02 12.47
N CYS A 65 8.99 6.62 12.10
CA CYS A 65 10.24 5.87 11.99
C CYS A 65 10.69 5.37 13.36
N GLY A 66 10.76 6.23 14.38
CA GLY A 66 11.15 5.80 15.73
C GLY A 66 10.13 4.82 16.37
N GLY A 67 8.88 4.86 15.95
CA GLY A 67 7.88 3.84 16.27
C GLY A 67 8.19 2.46 15.67
N ALA A 68 8.60 2.42 14.40
CA ALA A 68 9.03 1.20 13.72
C ALA A 68 10.27 0.60 14.40
N TRP A 69 11.28 1.44 14.69
CA TRP A 69 12.43 1.06 15.53
C TRP A 69 12.00 0.44 16.86
N SER A 70 11.03 1.07 17.53
CA SER A 70 10.57 0.65 18.85
C SER A 70 9.83 -0.68 18.82
N GLU A 71 9.30 -1.08 17.67
CA GLU A 71 8.69 -2.38 17.45
C GLU A 71 9.73 -3.49 17.46
N ASP A 72 10.79 -3.34 16.67
CA ASP A 72 11.97 -4.20 16.69
C ASP A 72 12.63 -4.24 18.07
N HIS A 73 12.81 -3.07 18.72
CA HIS A 73 13.51 -2.97 20.00
C HIS A 73 12.78 -3.57 21.18
N HIS A 74 11.47 -3.39 21.22
CA HIS A 74 10.65 -3.87 22.33
C HIS A 74 9.88 -5.11 21.95
N ASP A 75 10.29 -5.80 20.88
CA ASP A 75 9.86 -7.16 20.65
C ASP A 75 10.18 -7.95 21.94
N PRO A 76 9.16 -8.47 22.65
CA PRO A 76 9.35 -9.27 23.87
C PRO A 76 10.34 -10.43 23.68
N VAL A 77 10.68 -10.76 22.44
CA VAL A 77 11.60 -11.82 22.11
C VAL A 77 13.00 -11.38 21.68
N ARG A 78 13.24 -10.08 21.44
CA ARG A 78 14.58 -9.52 21.14
C ARG A 78 15.59 -9.75 22.27
N ASN A 79 15.16 -9.60 23.53
CA ASN A 79 16.03 -9.81 24.69
C ASN A 79 15.97 -11.25 25.24
N MET A 80 15.15 -12.14 24.64
CA MET A 80 15.35 -13.56 24.89
C MET A 80 16.73 -14.01 24.43
N HIS A 81 17.37 -13.26 23.52
CA HIS A 81 18.77 -13.49 23.17
C HIS A 81 19.77 -13.21 24.32
N GLU A 82 19.41 -12.37 25.29
CA GLU A 82 20.29 -12.04 26.42
C GLU A 82 20.08 -12.99 27.60
N ILE A 83 18.90 -13.62 27.69
CA ILE A 83 18.56 -14.67 28.67
C ILE A 83 19.21 -16.03 28.28
N GLU A 84 19.88 -16.09 27.12
CA GLU A 84 20.62 -17.23 26.54
C GLU A 84 21.90 -17.67 27.26
N MET A 85 22.19 -17.18 28.47
CA MET A 85 23.22 -17.87 29.28
C MET A 85 22.84 -19.32 29.61
N LEU A 86 21.56 -19.70 29.47
CA LEU A 86 21.03 -21.04 29.75
C LEU A 86 20.45 -21.79 28.53
N PHE A 87 20.34 -21.15 27.37
CA PHE A 87 19.75 -21.71 26.12
C PHE A 87 20.63 -21.36 24.90
N LYS A 88 20.53 -22.10 23.79
CA LYS A 88 21.31 -21.82 22.57
C LYS A 88 20.82 -20.53 21.90
N LYS A 89 21.77 -19.72 21.40
CA LYS A 89 21.53 -18.43 20.74
C LYS A 89 20.50 -18.49 19.60
N GLY A 90 19.46 -17.64 19.58
CA GLY A 90 18.56 -17.37 18.45
C GLY A 90 17.17 -18.05 18.47
N MET A 91 16.83 -18.84 19.50
CA MET A 91 15.66 -19.77 19.47
C MET A 91 14.28 -19.12 19.43
N PHE A 92 14.15 -17.81 19.70
CA PHE A 92 12.83 -17.21 19.94
C PHE A 92 12.55 -15.93 19.13
N THR A 93 13.54 -15.33 18.46
CA THR A 93 13.60 -13.93 17.98
C THR A 93 12.56 -13.47 16.92
N SER A 94 11.41 -14.12 16.72
CA SER A 94 10.46 -13.72 15.65
C SER A 94 8.98 -14.11 15.85
N ILE A 95 8.58 -14.69 16.99
CA ILE A 95 7.27 -15.37 17.11
C ILE A 95 6.04 -14.44 16.96
N ASN A 96 6.16 -13.13 17.15
CA ASN A 96 5.03 -12.20 17.15
C ASN A 96 4.79 -11.44 15.83
N HIS A 97 5.65 -11.60 14.84
CA HIS A 97 5.57 -10.93 13.53
C HIS A 97 4.92 -11.79 12.44
N PHE A 98 4.51 -13.02 12.76
CA PHE A 98 4.09 -13.99 11.75
C PHE A 98 2.61 -13.89 11.35
N TRP A 99 2.31 -14.21 10.09
CA TRP A 99 0.95 -14.47 9.59
C TRP A 99 0.93 -15.41 8.37
N ASP A 100 0.37 -16.62 8.55
CA ASP A 100 0.01 -17.55 7.47
C ASP A 100 -1.34 -17.16 6.79
N PRO A 101 -1.31 -16.73 5.51
CA PRO A 101 -2.50 -16.18 4.86
C PRO A 101 -3.37 -17.23 4.14
N ASP A 102 -2.97 -18.51 4.06
CA ASP A 102 -3.58 -19.56 3.23
C ASP A 102 -4.44 -20.56 4.01
N HIS A 103 -4.52 -20.42 5.33
CA HIS A 103 -5.44 -21.23 6.12
C HIS A 103 -6.91 -20.83 5.86
N HIS A 104 -7.54 -21.58 4.93
CA HIS A 104 -8.89 -21.53 4.33
C HIS A 104 -10.13 -21.38 5.27
N ALA A 105 -9.95 -21.02 6.54
CA ALA A 105 -11.04 -20.91 7.51
C ALA A 105 -11.51 -19.47 7.82
N ASN A 106 -11.15 -18.45 7.03
CA ASN A 106 -11.57 -17.05 7.24
C ASN A 106 -11.42 -16.55 8.71
N GLY A 107 -10.39 -17.02 9.41
CA GLY A 107 -10.18 -16.75 10.83
C GLY A 107 -10.42 -17.97 11.71
N PHE A 108 -9.49 -18.19 12.63
CA PHE A 108 -9.59 -19.07 13.80
C PHE A 108 -9.43 -20.56 13.50
N ASN A 109 -8.21 -20.99 13.15
CA ASN A 109 -7.79 -22.33 13.54
C ASN A 109 -7.05 -22.30 14.89
N THR A 110 -7.27 -23.35 15.65
CA THR A 110 -6.88 -23.54 17.06
C THR A 110 -5.53 -24.26 17.18
N GLN A 111 -4.82 -24.41 16.06
CA GLN A 111 -3.59 -25.18 15.97
C GLN A 111 -2.51 -24.44 15.20
N PHE A 112 -2.09 -23.31 15.75
CA PHE A 112 -0.71 -22.87 15.55
C PHE A 112 0.22 -23.88 16.23
N ALA A 113 0.61 -24.89 15.46
CA ALA A 113 1.80 -25.63 15.79
C ALA A 113 2.97 -24.79 15.29
N LEU A 114 3.55 -23.95 16.16
CA LEU A 114 4.93 -23.54 15.99
C LEU A 114 5.71 -24.83 15.75
N HIS A 115 6.09 -25.11 14.50
CA HIS A 115 6.72 -26.34 14.07
C HIS A 115 8.20 -26.31 14.50
N LEU A 116 8.41 -26.23 15.82
CA LEU A 116 9.66 -26.52 16.50
C LEU A 116 9.96 -28.02 16.76
N PRO A 117 9.14 -29.05 16.40
CA PRO A 117 9.45 -30.41 16.83
C PRO A 117 10.71 -31.00 16.17
N TRP A 118 11.36 -30.26 15.28
CA TRP A 118 12.58 -30.68 14.57
C TRP A 118 13.72 -29.66 14.70
N ASN A 119 13.89 -29.09 15.90
CA ASN A 119 15.21 -28.56 16.27
C ASN A 119 16.19 -29.76 16.36
N PRO A 120 17.23 -29.87 15.50
CA PRO A 120 18.04 -31.09 15.41
C PRO A 120 19.04 -31.32 16.57
N TRP A 121 18.90 -30.61 17.71
CA TRP A 121 19.78 -30.73 18.89
C TRP A 121 18.95 -30.67 20.21
N PRO A 122 19.43 -31.27 21.32
CA PRO A 122 18.68 -32.26 22.10
C PRO A 122 17.48 -31.72 22.91
N THR A 123 16.47 -32.59 23.01
CA THR A 123 15.17 -32.49 23.68
C THR A 123 15.27 -32.47 25.22
N GLY A 124 15.78 -31.38 25.79
CA GLY A 124 15.75 -31.18 27.24
C GLY A 124 14.34 -30.82 27.75
N VAL A 125 14.07 -31.16 29.01
CA VAL A 125 12.81 -30.85 29.71
C VAL A 125 12.60 -29.32 29.86
N TRP A 126 13.67 -28.54 29.69
CA TRP A 126 13.66 -27.08 29.83
C TRP A 126 13.23 -26.36 28.54
N GLU A 127 13.60 -26.83 27.34
CA GLU A 127 13.10 -26.28 26.08
C GLU A 127 11.59 -26.51 25.90
N TRP A 128 11.06 -27.62 26.43
CA TRP A 128 9.61 -27.89 26.46
C TRP A 128 8.86 -26.85 27.29
N ASN A 129 9.46 -26.36 28.38
CA ASN A 129 8.88 -25.32 29.23
C ASN A 129 8.87 -23.94 28.58
N ALA A 130 9.85 -23.59 27.75
CA ALA A 130 9.89 -22.31 27.04
C ALA A 130 8.90 -22.26 25.86
N CYS A 131 8.81 -23.36 25.08
CA CYS A 131 7.78 -23.53 24.07
C CYS A 131 6.38 -23.57 24.70
N SER A 132 6.26 -24.21 25.87
CA SER A 132 5.03 -24.17 26.66
C SER A 132 4.79 -22.77 27.21
N LEU A 133 5.81 -21.97 27.58
CA LEU A 133 5.64 -20.59 28.04
C LEU A 133 5.12 -19.68 26.92
N ALA A 134 5.67 -19.77 25.71
CA ALA A 134 5.15 -19.10 24.52
C ALA A 134 3.70 -19.54 24.26
N ARG A 135 3.42 -20.85 24.24
CA ARG A 135 2.06 -21.39 24.11
C ARG A 135 1.11 -21.02 25.27
N THR A 136 1.61 -20.73 26.46
CA THR A 136 0.80 -20.39 27.65
C THR A 136 0.53 -18.89 27.74
N TYR A 137 1.43 -18.03 27.25
CA TYR A 137 1.11 -16.62 26.98
C TYR A 137 0.19 -16.45 25.76
N LEU A 138 0.18 -17.45 24.87
CA LEU A 138 -0.60 -17.53 23.64
C LEU A 138 -1.75 -18.57 23.77
N SER A 139 -2.34 -18.81 24.94
CA SER A 139 -3.28 -19.95 25.07
C SER A 139 -4.73 -19.67 24.66
N ASP A 140 -5.05 -18.47 24.16
CA ASP A 140 -6.41 -18.09 23.79
C ASP A 140 -6.59 -18.03 22.26
N TYR A 141 -6.67 -19.23 21.66
CA TYR A 141 -7.51 -19.63 20.52
C TYR A 141 -7.46 -18.93 19.15
N GLU A 142 -6.58 -17.96 18.87
CA GLU A 142 -6.59 -17.26 17.56
C GLU A 142 -5.17 -16.88 17.10
N HIS A 143 -4.46 -17.79 16.43
CA HIS A 143 -3.03 -17.64 16.16
C HIS A 143 -2.66 -17.27 14.73
N ASP A 144 -3.62 -17.26 13.81
CA ASP A 144 -3.33 -17.20 12.37
C ASP A 144 -3.33 -15.76 11.83
N LEU A 145 -3.20 -14.73 12.68
CA LEU A 145 -3.28 -13.30 12.30
C LEU A 145 -2.39 -12.40 13.17
N MET A 146 -1.28 -12.87 13.75
CA MET A 146 -0.63 -12.16 14.87
C MET A 146 -0.19 -10.74 14.54
N ALA A 147 0.49 -10.50 13.41
CA ALA A 147 0.91 -9.16 12.99
C ALA A 147 -0.29 -8.22 12.77
N TYR A 148 -1.30 -8.67 12.03
CA TYR A 148 -2.53 -7.90 11.79
C TYR A 148 -3.33 -7.65 13.07
N LYS A 149 -3.51 -8.66 13.93
CA LYS A 149 -4.21 -8.55 15.22
C LYS A 149 -3.50 -7.56 16.14
N LYS A 150 -2.17 -7.62 16.22
CA LYS A 150 -1.35 -6.66 16.97
C LYS A 150 -1.53 -5.23 16.43
N ALA A 151 -1.54 -5.06 15.11
CA ALA A 151 -1.87 -3.78 14.49
C ALA A 151 -3.28 -3.28 14.85
N MET A 152 -4.28 -4.17 14.88
CA MET A 152 -5.66 -3.80 15.26
C MET A 152 -5.78 -3.43 16.75
N ILE A 153 -5.05 -4.13 17.63
CA ILE A 153 -4.91 -3.78 19.04
C ILE A 153 -4.31 -2.37 19.18
N TYR A 154 -3.26 -2.06 18.42
CA TYR A 154 -2.65 -0.74 18.39
C TYR A 154 -3.60 0.37 17.93
N LEU A 155 -4.40 0.11 16.90
CA LEU A 155 -5.43 1.06 16.46
C LEU A 155 -6.59 1.19 17.46
N SER A 156 -6.74 0.24 18.38
CA SER A 156 -7.91 0.11 19.24
C SER A 156 -9.21 0.16 18.42
N SER A 157 -9.23 -0.55 17.28
CA SER A 157 -10.33 -0.50 16.31
C SER A 157 -11.66 -0.95 16.95
N LYS A 158 -12.76 -0.21 16.70
CA LYS A 158 -14.10 -0.57 17.19
C LYS A 158 -14.64 -1.85 16.50
N ASP A 159 -14.29 -2.01 15.22
CA ASP A 159 -14.70 -3.16 14.39
C ASP A 159 -13.98 -4.45 14.81
N TYR A 160 -12.79 -4.30 15.39
CA TYR A 160 -12.10 -5.36 16.12
C TYR A 160 -12.20 -5.06 17.62
N SER A 161 -13.42 -5.07 18.19
CA SER A 161 -13.64 -4.81 19.63
C SER A 161 -12.67 -5.66 20.44
N PRO A 162 -11.53 -5.11 20.90
CA PRO A 162 -10.52 -5.91 21.56
C PRO A 162 -11.17 -6.34 22.86
N LYS A 163 -11.04 -7.63 23.21
CA LYS A 163 -11.42 -8.03 24.57
C LYS A 163 -10.63 -7.14 25.53
N LEU A 164 -11.20 -6.73 26.66
CA LEU A 164 -10.55 -5.86 27.67
C LEU A 164 -9.14 -6.33 28.12
N HIS A 165 -8.74 -7.55 27.77
CA HIS A 165 -7.44 -8.15 28.06
C HIS A 165 -6.41 -8.03 26.91
N GLU A 166 -6.81 -7.58 25.72
CA GLU A 166 -5.96 -7.43 24.52
C GLU A 166 -5.63 -5.95 24.25
N THR A 167 -5.13 -5.25 25.28
CA THR A 167 -4.77 -3.82 25.21
C THR A 167 -3.27 -3.63 25.41
N TYR A 168 -2.72 -2.51 24.96
CA TYR A 168 -1.34 -2.11 25.27
C TYR A 168 -1.30 -1.03 26.36
N THR A 169 -0.11 -0.82 26.95
CA THR A 169 0.14 0.16 28.02
C THR A 169 1.19 1.17 27.59
N ILE A 170 0.87 2.46 27.72
CA ILE A 170 1.79 3.56 27.50
C ILE A 170 2.51 3.85 28.83
N HIS A 171 3.83 3.88 28.81
CA HIS A 171 4.65 4.24 29.97
C HIS A 171 5.15 5.69 29.83
N HIS A 172 4.74 6.56 30.75
CA HIS A 172 5.12 7.97 30.75
C HIS A 172 5.43 8.43 32.19
N ASP A 173 6.62 8.99 32.39
CA ASP A 173 7.10 9.52 33.68
C ASP A 173 6.93 8.55 34.87
N GLY A 174 7.21 7.26 34.63
CA GLY A 174 7.09 6.21 35.65
C GLY A 174 5.67 5.78 35.99
N LYS A 175 4.67 6.26 35.23
CA LYS A 175 3.27 5.86 35.31
C LYS A 175 2.86 5.04 34.09
N GLU A 176 1.83 4.22 34.27
CA GLU A 176 1.24 3.38 33.25
C GLU A 176 -0.15 3.88 32.88
N TYR A 177 -0.40 4.00 31.57
CA TYR A 177 -1.67 4.45 31.02
C TYR A 177 -2.20 3.37 30.06
N PRO A 178 -3.38 2.78 30.32
CA PRO A 178 -3.99 1.84 29.39
C PRO A 178 -4.28 2.50 28.05
N SER A 179 -4.16 1.77 26.94
CA SER A 179 -4.55 2.24 25.61
C SER A 179 -6.01 2.74 25.54
N PRO A 180 -6.37 3.58 24.54
CA PRO A 180 -7.75 4.01 24.34
C PRO A 180 -8.76 2.85 24.28
N GLY A 181 -8.35 1.69 23.75
CA GLY A 181 -9.18 0.49 23.66
C GLY A 181 -9.68 -0.02 25.00
N ALA A 182 -8.93 0.17 26.10
CA ALA A 182 -9.38 -0.18 27.45
C ALA A 182 -10.63 0.59 27.90
N TYR A 183 -10.91 1.72 27.24
CA TYR A 183 -12.05 2.60 27.48
C TYR A 183 -13.11 2.51 26.37
N ASN A 184 -13.00 1.54 25.45
CA ASN A 184 -13.83 1.40 24.25
C ASN A 184 -13.72 2.58 23.26
N TYR A 185 -12.55 3.19 23.18
CA TYR A 185 -12.23 4.24 22.20
C TYR A 185 -11.10 3.77 21.28
N SER A 186 -11.10 4.29 20.06
CA SER A 186 -10.03 4.08 19.09
C SER A 186 -8.88 5.07 19.28
N LEU A 187 -7.74 4.78 18.66
CA LEU A 187 -6.63 5.70 18.54
C LEU A 187 -7.06 7.02 17.87
N PHE A 188 -7.99 6.96 16.92
CA PHE A 188 -8.51 8.14 16.21
C PHE A 188 -9.51 8.93 17.05
N ASP A 189 -10.30 8.28 17.91
CA ASP A 189 -11.12 9.00 18.89
C ASP A 189 -10.23 9.85 19.83
N TRP A 190 -9.07 9.32 20.24
CA TRP A 190 -8.08 10.09 21.01
C TRP A 190 -7.51 11.26 20.18
N TYR A 191 -7.12 10.99 18.92
CA TYR A 191 -6.62 12.01 18.01
C TYR A 191 -7.59 13.20 17.88
N HIS A 192 -8.86 12.92 17.63
CA HIS A 192 -9.93 13.93 17.45
C HIS A 192 -10.35 14.61 18.76
N GLY A 193 -9.93 14.09 19.92
CA GLY A 193 -10.36 14.58 21.23
C GLY A 193 -11.74 14.08 21.67
N ASP A 194 -12.29 13.08 20.97
CA ASP A 194 -13.48 12.34 21.38
C ASP A 194 -13.18 11.44 22.61
N PHE A 195 -11.90 11.16 22.87
CA PHE A 195 -11.33 10.59 24.10
C PHE A 195 -10.15 11.45 24.61
N SER A 196 -9.93 11.49 25.92
CA SER A 196 -8.75 12.11 26.54
C SER A 196 -8.42 11.46 27.89
N TYR A 197 -7.14 11.42 28.22
CA TYR A 197 -6.66 11.09 29.55
C TYR A 197 -6.76 12.32 30.47
N TYR A 198 -6.93 12.08 31.77
CA TYR A 198 -6.96 13.15 32.78
C TYR A 198 -5.59 13.77 33.09
N ASP A 199 -4.50 13.21 32.56
CA ASP A 199 -3.14 13.64 32.85
C ASP A 199 -2.63 14.57 31.73
N ASP A 200 -2.31 15.81 32.07
CA ASP A 200 -1.86 16.81 31.10
C ASP A 200 -0.53 16.42 30.40
N GLY A 201 0.31 15.59 31.05
CA GLY A 201 1.58 15.14 30.50
C GLY A 201 1.38 14.24 29.28
N ILE A 202 0.56 13.20 29.41
CA ILE A 202 0.25 12.30 28.28
C ILE A 202 -0.53 13.03 27.18
N GLU A 203 -1.47 13.91 27.53
CA GLU A 203 -2.24 14.69 26.56
C GLU A 203 -1.36 15.67 25.77
N SER A 204 -0.35 16.27 26.41
CA SER A 204 0.59 17.18 25.75
C SER A 204 1.44 16.48 24.68
N ARG A 205 1.71 15.17 24.85
CA ARG A 205 2.49 14.32 23.93
C ARG A 205 1.62 13.42 23.06
N LYS A 206 0.29 13.61 23.05
CA LYS A 206 -0.68 12.75 22.37
C LYS A 206 -0.27 12.35 20.95
N LYS A 207 0.09 13.33 20.11
CA LYS A 207 0.47 13.08 18.71
C LYS A 207 1.72 12.23 18.60
N GLU A 208 2.72 12.48 19.45
CA GLU A 208 3.97 11.72 19.45
C GLU A 208 3.71 10.23 19.70
N TYR A 209 2.86 9.90 20.68
CA TYR A 209 2.46 8.51 20.93
C TYR A 209 1.69 7.91 19.75
N ILE A 210 0.71 8.64 19.20
CA ILE A 210 -0.09 8.16 18.07
C ILE A 210 0.80 7.84 16.87
N TYR A 211 1.75 8.70 16.51
CA TYR A 211 2.64 8.46 15.38
C TYR A 211 3.68 7.37 15.66
N SER A 212 4.19 7.26 16.88
CA SER A 212 5.00 6.11 17.30
C SER A 212 4.23 4.79 17.14
N ILE A 213 2.95 4.74 17.51
CA ILE A 213 2.08 3.56 17.32
C ILE A 213 1.86 3.26 15.83
N ILE A 214 1.62 4.28 15.01
CA ILE A 214 1.51 4.12 13.55
C ILE A 214 2.81 3.53 12.97
N GLY A 215 3.97 3.93 13.50
CA GLY A 215 5.28 3.35 13.17
C GLY A 215 5.36 1.86 13.40
N ARG A 216 4.88 1.38 14.56
CA ARG A 216 4.82 -0.05 14.88
C ARG A 216 3.93 -0.82 13.89
N ILE A 217 2.78 -0.23 13.52
CA ILE A 217 1.87 -0.83 12.53
C ILE A 217 2.55 -0.91 11.15
N ALA A 218 3.26 0.14 10.72
CA ALA A 218 3.98 0.16 9.46
C ALA A 218 5.14 -0.84 9.43
N HIS A 219 5.83 -1.04 10.56
CA HIS A 219 6.83 -2.09 10.72
C HIS A 219 6.22 -3.49 10.51
N LEU A 220 5.13 -3.81 11.21
CA LEU A 220 4.42 -5.09 11.07
C LEU A 220 3.96 -5.36 9.64
N LEU A 221 3.49 -4.33 8.92
CA LEU A 221 3.16 -4.45 7.48
C LEU A 221 4.42 -4.69 6.64
N GLY A 222 5.55 -4.08 7.02
CA GLY A 222 6.88 -4.33 6.47
C GLY A 222 7.29 -5.79 6.54
N ASP A 223 7.11 -6.43 7.70
CA ASP A 223 7.47 -7.84 7.92
C ASP A 223 6.69 -8.77 7.00
N MET A 224 5.43 -8.46 6.69
CA MET A 224 4.62 -9.23 5.74
C MET A 224 5.21 -9.24 4.32
N SER A 225 6.21 -8.41 4.00
CA SER A 225 6.93 -8.43 2.73
C SER A 225 8.04 -9.49 2.63
N ILE A 226 8.24 -10.25 3.70
CA ILE A 226 9.28 -11.25 3.82
C ILE A 226 8.64 -12.66 3.82
N PRO A 227 9.00 -13.56 2.87
CA PRO A 227 8.42 -14.90 2.78
C PRO A 227 8.53 -15.73 4.07
N ALA A 228 9.62 -15.59 4.83
CA ALA A 228 9.77 -16.28 6.10
C ALA A 228 8.75 -15.83 7.16
N HIS A 229 8.38 -14.55 7.17
CA HIS A 229 7.41 -14.00 8.13
C HIS A 229 5.95 -14.41 7.82
N VAL A 230 5.63 -14.70 6.58
CA VAL A 230 4.27 -15.17 6.24
C VAL A 230 4.12 -16.68 6.46
N LYS A 231 5.21 -17.43 6.26
CA LYS A 231 5.22 -18.89 6.46
C LYS A 231 5.51 -19.33 7.90
N CYS A 232 5.49 -18.41 8.85
CA CYS A 232 5.84 -18.68 10.25
C CYS A 232 7.21 -19.35 10.40
N ASP A 233 8.14 -19.04 9.49
CA ASP A 233 9.43 -19.69 9.40
C ASP A 233 10.40 -18.98 10.36
N GLU A 234 10.68 -19.59 11.51
CA GLU A 234 11.73 -19.21 12.47
C GLU A 234 13.00 -18.75 11.74
N HIS A 235 13.35 -17.47 11.89
CA HIS A 235 14.54 -16.90 11.25
C HIS A 235 15.51 -16.19 12.23
N GLY A 236 15.40 -16.48 13.55
CA GLY A 236 16.36 -16.01 14.58
C GLY A 236 17.60 -16.90 14.75
N LEU A 237 17.45 -18.22 14.52
CA LEU A 237 18.52 -19.23 14.52
C LEU A 237 18.96 -19.63 13.10
N TRP A 238 18.03 -19.55 12.16
CA TRP A 238 18.15 -19.97 10.77
C TRP A 238 18.09 -18.72 9.90
N HIS A 239 19.15 -18.42 9.16
CA HIS A 239 19.17 -17.22 8.33
C HIS A 239 18.07 -17.26 7.27
N ASP A 240 17.31 -16.17 7.13
CA ASP A 240 16.49 -15.93 5.96
C ASP A 240 17.34 -15.18 4.90
N PRO A 241 17.78 -15.86 3.81
CA PRO A 241 18.68 -15.25 2.81
C PRO A 241 18.13 -13.97 2.19
N TYR A 242 16.81 -13.85 2.04
CA TYR A 242 16.19 -12.64 1.49
C TYR A 242 16.22 -11.50 2.49
N GLU A 243 15.73 -11.72 3.71
CA GLU A 243 15.71 -10.68 4.73
C GLU A 243 17.14 -10.20 5.06
N ASP A 244 18.14 -11.09 5.07
CA ASP A 244 19.54 -10.74 5.27
C ASP A 244 20.13 -9.91 4.12
N ALA A 245 19.82 -10.29 2.88
CA ALA A 245 20.27 -9.55 1.70
C ALA A 245 19.56 -8.19 1.56
N MET A 246 18.37 -8.04 2.13
CA MET A 246 17.57 -6.80 2.16
C MET A 246 17.88 -5.91 3.38
N ASN A 247 19.11 -5.99 3.89
CA ASN A 247 19.59 -5.13 4.98
C ASN A 247 20.71 -4.18 4.53
N TYR A 248 20.88 -3.05 5.22
CA TYR A 248 21.90 -2.04 4.93
C TYR A 248 23.31 -2.45 5.37
N VAL A 249 23.42 -3.25 6.42
CA VAL A 249 24.70 -3.71 6.97
C VAL A 249 24.59 -5.21 7.26
N GLU A 250 25.62 -5.96 6.89
CA GLU A 250 25.74 -7.37 7.27
C GLU A 250 25.89 -7.46 8.80
N TRP A 251 24.95 -8.15 9.45
CA TRP A 251 24.97 -8.31 10.91
C TRP A 251 26.05 -9.33 11.31
N GLU A 252 26.82 -9.08 12.40
CA GLU A 252 27.85 -10.06 12.85
C GLU A 252 27.23 -11.39 13.31
N GLY A 253 25.98 -11.38 13.79
CA GLY A 253 25.22 -12.61 14.05
C GLY A 253 24.94 -13.45 12.80
N ASN A 254 24.98 -12.84 11.59
CA ASN A 254 24.95 -13.55 10.30
C ASN A 254 26.16 -14.43 10.02
N LYS A 255 27.17 -14.41 10.90
CA LYS A 255 28.38 -15.24 10.80
C LYS A 255 28.43 -16.33 11.87
N GLU A 256 27.52 -16.31 12.85
CA GLU A 256 27.51 -17.22 14.00
C GLU A 256 26.47 -18.34 13.90
N SER A 257 25.53 -18.30 12.93
CA SER A 257 24.56 -19.39 12.79
C SER A 257 25.23 -20.69 12.30
N PRO A 258 24.97 -21.84 12.96
CA PRO A 258 25.55 -23.12 12.58
C PRO A 258 25.04 -23.66 11.23
N CYS A 259 24.07 -22.97 10.61
CA CYS A 259 23.41 -23.33 9.36
C CYS A 259 24.08 -22.72 8.12
N ILE A 260 25.16 -21.95 8.29
CA ILE A 260 25.77 -21.14 7.24
C ILE A 260 26.74 -21.97 6.39
N ASP A 261 26.47 -22.01 5.08
CA ASP A 261 27.52 -22.11 4.07
C ASP A 261 27.97 -20.67 3.74
N MET A 262 29.13 -20.25 4.26
CA MET A 262 29.60 -18.86 4.13
C MET A 262 29.80 -18.43 2.66
N ASP A 263 29.94 -19.40 1.75
CA ASP A 263 30.11 -19.17 0.33
C ASP A 263 28.77 -18.99 -0.42
N LYS A 264 27.62 -19.15 0.26
CA LYS A 264 26.27 -19.04 -0.32
C LYS A 264 25.49 -17.80 0.09
N ASN A 265 25.95 -17.02 1.07
CA ASN A 265 25.18 -15.88 1.55
C ASN A 265 25.45 -14.64 0.68
N ILE A 266 24.38 -13.98 0.25
CA ILE A 266 24.48 -12.72 -0.48
C ILE A 266 24.46 -11.60 0.56
N PRO A 267 25.53 -10.79 0.66
CA PRO A 267 25.62 -9.80 1.72
C PRO A 267 24.51 -8.75 1.57
N GLY A 268 24.06 -8.26 2.73
CA GLY A 268 23.23 -7.06 2.82
C GLY A 268 23.87 -5.91 2.04
N SER A 269 23.04 -5.18 1.31
CA SER A 269 23.49 -4.09 0.45
C SER A 269 22.49 -2.93 0.48
N PRO A 270 22.92 -1.71 0.86
CA PRO A 270 22.10 -0.51 0.73
C PRO A 270 21.60 -0.33 -0.70
N GLN A 271 22.40 -0.65 -1.71
CA GLN A 271 22.00 -0.51 -3.12
C GLN A 271 20.84 -1.44 -3.49
N ARG A 272 20.70 -2.58 -2.81
CA ARG A 272 19.58 -3.51 -3.03
C ARG A 272 18.29 -2.96 -2.42
N VAL A 273 18.38 -2.42 -1.21
CA VAL A 273 17.24 -1.80 -0.51
C VAL A 273 16.80 -0.53 -1.25
N GLU A 274 17.75 0.32 -1.63
CA GLU A 274 17.51 1.62 -2.27
C GLU A 274 17.17 1.52 -3.77
N PHE A 275 17.21 0.32 -4.35
CA PHE A 275 16.90 0.10 -5.78
C PHE A 275 15.47 0.55 -6.14
N TRP A 276 14.52 0.26 -5.25
CA TRP A 276 13.13 0.69 -5.37
C TRP A 276 12.88 1.90 -4.47
N ASN A 277 13.03 3.09 -5.05
CA ASN A 277 12.57 4.33 -4.45
C ASN A 277 11.18 4.72 -4.97
N HIS A 278 10.55 5.72 -4.35
CA HIS A 278 9.21 6.18 -4.70
C HIS A 278 9.06 6.63 -6.16
N GLU A 279 10.11 7.19 -6.78
CA GLU A 279 10.08 7.61 -8.19
C GLU A 279 9.97 6.42 -9.13
N LYS A 280 10.79 5.39 -8.88
CA LYS A 280 10.79 4.15 -9.65
C LYS A 280 9.53 3.35 -9.41
N VAL A 281 9.10 3.22 -8.15
CA VAL A 281 7.83 2.58 -7.78
C VAL A 281 6.66 3.28 -8.46
N PHE A 282 6.58 4.61 -8.35
CA PHE A 282 5.50 5.37 -8.98
C PHE A 282 5.43 5.16 -10.49
N SER A 283 6.58 5.11 -11.16
CA SER A 283 6.63 5.01 -12.62
C SER A 283 6.44 3.60 -13.17
N GLU A 284 7.04 2.60 -12.53
CA GLU A 284 7.07 1.22 -13.04
C GLU A 284 6.04 0.30 -12.40
N LYS A 285 5.65 0.57 -11.15
CA LYS A 285 4.80 -0.33 -10.35
C LYS A 285 3.45 0.28 -9.98
N GLY A 286 3.30 1.60 -10.09
CA GLY A 286 2.02 2.30 -9.96
C GLY A 286 1.97 3.19 -8.72
N SER A 287 0.78 3.71 -8.44
CA SER A 287 0.56 4.59 -7.29
C SER A 287 0.36 3.80 -5.98
N ILE A 288 -0.22 4.42 -4.96
CA ILE A 288 -0.54 3.75 -3.69
C ILE A 288 -1.48 2.55 -3.89
N VAL A 289 -1.45 1.59 -2.98
CA VAL A 289 -2.50 0.54 -2.91
C VAL A 289 -3.74 1.16 -2.27
N LEU A 290 -4.90 0.93 -2.88
CA LEU A 290 -6.19 1.34 -2.34
C LEU A 290 -6.97 0.11 -1.83
N PRO A 291 -7.83 0.23 -0.81
CA PRO A 291 -8.56 -0.91 -0.25
C PRO A 291 -9.52 -1.61 -1.23
N SER A 292 -9.66 -2.94 -1.07
CA SER A 292 -10.43 -3.86 -1.93
C SER A 292 -11.95 -3.73 -1.77
N CYS A 293 -12.71 -3.88 -2.85
CA CYS A 293 -14.19 -3.85 -2.80
C CYS A 293 -14.85 -4.96 -2.02
N THR A 294 -14.22 -6.12 -2.02
CA THR A 294 -14.80 -7.32 -1.42
C THR A 294 -14.78 -7.25 0.10
N MET A 295 -13.82 -6.52 0.69
CA MET A 295 -13.56 -6.51 2.14
C MET A 295 -13.49 -5.09 2.76
N PHE A 296 -13.62 -4.02 1.96
CA PHE A 296 -13.50 -2.63 2.44
C PHE A 296 -14.50 -2.25 3.53
N THR A 297 -15.72 -2.80 3.49
CA THR A 297 -16.75 -2.45 4.47
C THR A 297 -16.51 -3.03 5.86
N GLU A 298 -15.61 -4.01 5.98
CA GLU A 298 -15.35 -4.71 7.24
C GLU A 298 -14.07 -4.23 7.91
N ASN A 299 -12.95 -4.15 7.16
CA ASN A 299 -11.71 -3.58 7.66
C ASN A 299 -10.72 -3.23 6.51
N PRO A 300 -10.50 -1.94 6.19
CA PRO A 300 -9.60 -1.55 5.10
C PRO A 300 -8.13 -1.90 5.37
N TYR A 301 -7.72 -2.00 6.64
CA TYR A 301 -6.35 -2.36 7.01
C TYR A 301 -6.03 -3.82 6.68
N TRP A 302 -7.03 -4.71 6.76
CA TRP A 302 -6.85 -6.12 6.43
C TRP A 302 -6.40 -6.32 4.99
N THR A 303 -6.92 -5.53 4.04
CA THR A 303 -6.50 -5.61 2.63
C THR A 303 -4.99 -5.42 2.49
N TYR A 304 -4.40 -4.46 3.20
CA TYR A 304 -2.96 -4.18 3.09
C TYR A 304 -2.12 -5.32 3.62
N PHE A 305 -2.42 -5.81 4.83
CA PHE A 305 -1.65 -6.90 5.42
C PHE A 305 -1.88 -8.21 4.65
N TYR A 306 -3.13 -8.53 4.26
CA TYR A 306 -3.43 -9.77 3.54
C TYR A 306 -2.77 -9.82 2.18
N SER A 307 -2.94 -8.76 1.38
CA SER A 307 -2.36 -8.73 0.04
C SER A 307 -0.84 -8.72 0.07
N MET A 308 -0.23 -8.01 1.02
CA MET A 308 1.22 -8.07 1.21
C MET A 308 1.66 -9.49 1.60
N ALA A 309 0.96 -10.11 2.55
CA ALA A 309 1.28 -11.47 2.99
C ALA A 309 1.18 -12.47 1.83
N GLN A 310 0.10 -12.43 1.05
CA GLN A 310 -0.14 -13.30 -0.10
C GLN A 310 0.88 -13.11 -1.23
N ILE A 311 1.29 -11.87 -1.51
CA ILE A 311 2.34 -11.61 -2.50
C ILE A 311 3.69 -12.16 -2.05
N SER A 312 3.98 -12.14 -0.75
CA SER A 312 5.16 -12.81 -0.19
C SER A 312 5.00 -14.33 -0.16
N ASP A 313 3.78 -14.82 0.01
CA ASP A 313 3.51 -16.26 0.11
C ASP A 313 3.75 -17.00 -1.22
N HIS A 314 3.60 -16.30 -2.34
CA HIS A 314 4.05 -16.78 -3.66
C HIS A 314 5.46 -17.39 -3.64
N PHE A 315 6.38 -16.83 -2.85
CA PHE A 315 7.76 -17.30 -2.76
C PHE A 315 7.96 -18.31 -1.62
N ALA A 316 8.89 -19.24 -1.84
CA ALA A 316 9.32 -20.17 -0.81
C ALA A 316 10.06 -19.44 0.33
N SER A 317 10.00 -20.04 1.52
CA SER A 317 10.89 -19.75 2.64
C SER A 317 11.88 -20.91 2.85
N ASN A 318 12.65 -20.89 3.94
CA ASN A 318 13.62 -21.96 4.22
C ASN A 318 12.96 -23.33 4.38
N ARG A 319 11.77 -23.41 4.98
CA ARG A 319 11.07 -24.67 5.28
C ARG A 319 9.86 -24.96 4.41
N PHE A 320 9.28 -23.95 3.79
CA PHE A 320 8.00 -24.10 3.11
C PHE A 320 8.08 -23.67 1.65
N HIS A 321 7.38 -24.40 0.79
CA HIS A 321 7.14 -23.98 -0.59
C HIS A 321 6.24 -22.74 -0.58
N GLY A 322 6.36 -21.91 -1.61
CA GLY A 322 5.37 -20.88 -1.85
C GLY A 322 4.16 -21.46 -2.59
N ASP A 323 3.04 -20.76 -2.52
CA ASP A 323 1.84 -21.11 -3.26
C ASP A 323 1.04 -19.88 -3.72
N ASP A 324 0.00 -20.14 -4.50
CA ASP A 324 -0.87 -19.13 -5.11
C ASP A 324 -2.32 -19.31 -4.64
N GLU A 325 -2.55 -19.82 -3.41
CA GLU A 325 -3.89 -20.12 -2.86
C GLU A 325 -4.57 -18.89 -2.21
N TYR A 326 -4.63 -17.78 -2.92
CA TYR A 326 -5.17 -16.51 -2.40
C TYR A 326 -6.63 -16.21 -2.80
N LEU A 327 -7.29 -15.35 -2.01
CA LEU A 327 -8.54 -14.68 -2.40
C LEU A 327 -8.23 -13.62 -3.47
N PRO A 328 -8.96 -13.57 -4.60
CA PRO A 328 -8.68 -12.65 -5.71
C PRO A 328 -9.16 -11.23 -5.41
N ILE A 329 -8.48 -10.56 -4.48
CA ILE A 329 -8.77 -9.20 -4.03
C ILE A 329 -7.66 -8.23 -4.46
N GLY A 330 -8.01 -6.95 -4.61
CA GLY A 330 -7.05 -5.91 -4.94
C GLY A 330 -6.27 -6.23 -6.22
N GLU A 331 -4.94 -6.13 -6.13
CA GLU A 331 -3.99 -6.33 -7.25
C GLU A 331 -3.23 -7.67 -7.17
N ILE A 332 -3.61 -8.60 -6.27
CA ILE A 332 -2.82 -9.82 -6.02
C ILE A 332 -2.67 -10.65 -7.30
N SER A 333 -3.77 -10.92 -8.00
CA SER A 333 -3.74 -11.70 -9.24
C SER A 333 -2.90 -11.07 -10.33
N SER A 334 -2.98 -9.75 -10.52
CA SER A 334 -2.21 -9.09 -11.57
C SER A 334 -0.71 -9.07 -11.26
N ILE A 335 -0.35 -8.93 -9.99
CA ILE A 335 1.05 -8.97 -9.53
C ILE A 335 1.64 -10.38 -9.67
N ILE A 336 0.98 -11.41 -9.13
CA ILE A 336 1.48 -12.79 -9.18
C ILE A 336 1.56 -13.31 -10.62
N ASN A 337 0.57 -13.01 -11.46
CA ASN A 337 0.62 -13.39 -12.89
C ASN A 337 1.72 -12.66 -13.68
N SER A 338 2.24 -11.55 -13.15
CA SER A 338 3.38 -10.83 -13.73
C SER A 338 4.73 -11.30 -13.19
N SER A 339 4.74 -12.29 -12.28
CA SER A 339 5.94 -12.90 -11.73
C SER A 339 6.79 -13.55 -12.83
N GLU A 340 8.08 -13.21 -12.87
CA GLU A 340 9.08 -13.96 -13.62
C GLU A 340 10.02 -14.68 -12.62
N ASP A 341 10.13 -16.01 -12.76
CA ASP A 341 11.27 -16.85 -12.32
C ASP A 341 11.81 -16.67 -10.87
N GLY A 342 10.95 -16.38 -9.89
CA GLY A 342 11.33 -16.40 -8.47
C GLY A 342 11.33 -17.81 -7.83
N PRO A 343 12.01 -18.01 -6.69
CA PRO A 343 12.05 -19.31 -6.02
C PRO A 343 10.72 -19.60 -5.31
N THR A 344 9.91 -20.49 -5.89
CA THR A 344 8.66 -20.99 -5.26
C THR A 344 8.86 -22.33 -4.54
N ILE A 345 10.03 -22.95 -4.70
CA ILE A 345 10.33 -24.27 -4.14
C ILE A 345 11.49 -24.18 -3.15
N THR A 346 11.26 -24.60 -1.91
CA THR A 346 12.32 -24.85 -0.93
C THR A 346 13.00 -26.21 -1.13
N HIS A 347 14.27 -26.31 -0.73
CA HIS A 347 15.01 -27.57 -0.63
C HIS A 347 15.37 -27.91 0.82
N PHE A 348 14.40 -27.86 1.73
CA PHE A 348 14.65 -28.18 3.14
C PHE A 348 15.09 -29.65 3.32
N VAL A 349 16.25 -29.85 3.96
CA VAL A 349 16.77 -31.17 4.33
C VAL A 349 16.80 -31.27 5.85
N ASP A 350 15.95 -32.15 6.39
CA ASP A 350 15.87 -32.38 7.83
C ASP A 350 17.23 -32.82 8.40
N GLY A 351 17.61 -32.21 9.54
CA GLY A 351 18.90 -32.41 10.20
C GLY A 351 20.14 -31.93 9.42
N ARG A 352 19.97 -31.26 8.27
CA ARG A 352 21.07 -30.71 7.44
C ARG A 352 20.78 -29.28 6.96
N PRO A 353 20.67 -28.31 7.88
CA PRO A 353 20.43 -26.90 7.55
C PRO A 353 21.32 -26.33 6.45
N GLU A 354 22.58 -26.74 6.40
CA GLU A 354 23.59 -26.28 5.43
C GLU A 354 23.28 -26.69 3.97
N LEU A 355 22.38 -27.65 3.79
CA LEU A 355 21.86 -28.10 2.49
C LEU A 355 20.49 -27.50 2.17
N SER A 356 19.85 -26.85 3.14
CA SER A 356 18.53 -26.21 3.01
C SER A 356 18.66 -24.80 2.44
N GLY A 357 17.61 -24.35 1.75
CA GLY A 357 17.52 -22.99 1.20
C GLY A 357 16.55 -22.92 0.04
N TYR A 358 16.08 -21.71 -0.26
CA TYR A 358 15.15 -21.44 -1.36
C TYR A 358 15.76 -20.50 -2.42
N ALA A 359 16.50 -19.47 -2.02
CA ALA A 359 17.26 -18.60 -2.92
C ALA A 359 18.72 -19.05 -3.03
N LYS A 360 19.21 -19.24 -4.26
CA LYS A 360 20.55 -19.76 -4.59
C LYS A 360 21.48 -18.70 -5.15
N ASP A 361 20.93 -17.62 -5.69
CA ASP A 361 21.67 -16.54 -6.33
C ASP A 361 20.93 -15.20 -6.27
N GLU A 362 21.61 -14.15 -6.75
CA GLU A 362 21.11 -12.78 -6.71
C GLU A 362 19.91 -12.56 -7.64
N SER A 363 19.76 -13.35 -8.70
CA SER A 363 18.59 -13.26 -9.58
C SER A 363 17.33 -13.67 -8.84
N GLN A 364 17.40 -14.77 -8.08
CA GLN A 364 16.28 -15.26 -7.29
C GLN A 364 15.90 -14.31 -6.15
N LEU A 365 16.88 -13.70 -5.47
CA LEU A 365 16.61 -12.67 -4.46
C LEU A 365 16.01 -11.41 -5.08
N ASN A 366 16.51 -10.99 -6.24
CA ASN A 366 15.96 -9.84 -6.96
C ASN A 366 14.53 -10.09 -7.44
N ALA A 367 14.17 -11.32 -7.80
CA ALA A 367 12.79 -11.66 -8.17
C ALA A 367 11.82 -11.45 -7.00
N ILE A 368 12.19 -11.88 -5.79
CA ILE A 368 11.42 -11.62 -4.57
C ILE A 368 11.35 -10.10 -4.32
N ARG A 369 12.51 -9.42 -4.34
CA ARG A 369 12.60 -7.96 -4.14
C ARG A 369 11.72 -7.19 -5.10
N ASP A 370 11.77 -7.51 -6.39
CA ASP A 370 11.10 -6.76 -7.46
C ASP A 370 9.58 -6.96 -7.45
N MET A 371 9.10 -7.89 -6.62
CA MET A 371 7.70 -8.11 -6.34
C MET A 371 7.28 -7.54 -4.98
N THR A 372 7.91 -7.99 -3.88
CA THR A 372 7.44 -7.67 -2.52
C THR A 372 7.82 -6.26 -2.09
N PHE A 373 9.03 -5.79 -2.42
CA PHE A 373 9.54 -4.50 -1.95
C PHE A 373 8.85 -3.26 -2.56
N PRO A 374 8.61 -3.16 -3.88
CA PRO A 374 7.80 -2.07 -4.40
C PRO A 374 6.36 -2.14 -3.91
N TYR A 375 5.80 -3.34 -3.70
CA TYR A 375 4.44 -3.47 -3.19
C TYR A 375 4.33 -3.00 -1.74
N VAL A 376 5.27 -3.35 -0.84
CA VAL A 376 5.23 -2.90 0.55
C VAL A 376 5.36 -1.39 0.69
N ILE A 377 6.13 -0.73 -0.19
CA ILE A 377 6.17 0.74 -0.28
C ILE A 377 4.79 1.29 -0.67
N ARG A 378 4.13 0.70 -1.68
CA ARG A 378 2.79 1.12 -2.14
C ARG A 378 1.70 0.85 -1.09
N ALA A 379 1.77 -0.29 -0.40
CA ALA A 379 0.84 -0.70 0.65
C ALA A 379 0.99 0.19 1.90
N THR A 380 2.23 0.48 2.32
CA THR A 380 2.51 1.43 3.40
C THR A 380 2.05 2.84 3.03
N ALA A 381 2.18 3.27 1.77
CA ALA A 381 1.65 4.54 1.32
C ALA A 381 0.11 4.58 1.35
N GLY A 382 -0.54 3.46 1.03
CA GLY A 382 -1.99 3.26 1.19
C GLY A 382 -2.45 3.30 2.65
N LEU A 383 -1.71 2.65 3.56
CA LEU A 383 -1.92 2.73 5.01
C LEU A 383 -1.85 4.18 5.49
N LEU A 384 -0.79 4.92 5.14
CA LEU A 384 -0.62 6.33 5.49
C LEU A 384 -1.71 7.21 4.86
N TYR A 385 -2.12 6.93 3.62
CA TYR A 385 -3.25 7.62 2.99
C TYR A 385 -4.54 7.43 3.78
N TYR A 386 -4.84 6.19 4.19
CA TYR A 386 -6.05 5.88 4.93
C TYR A 386 -6.05 6.50 6.33
N ILE A 387 -4.91 6.45 7.03
CA ILE A 387 -4.74 7.14 8.32
C ILE A 387 -4.92 8.67 8.15
N ALA A 388 -4.42 9.25 7.06
CA ALA A 388 -4.63 10.67 6.77
C ALA A 388 -6.11 11.00 6.55
N LEU A 389 -6.90 10.07 6.00
CA LEU A 389 -8.36 10.21 5.90
C LEU A 389 -9.04 10.13 7.27
N GLU A 390 -8.65 9.17 8.11
CA GLU A 390 -9.17 9.00 9.48
C GLU A 390 -8.88 10.22 10.36
N CYS A 391 -7.67 10.78 10.25
CA CYS A 391 -7.24 11.98 10.94
C CYS A 391 -7.77 13.28 10.30
N ALA A 392 -8.52 13.20 9.19
CA ALA A 392 -9.03 14.34 8.43
C ALA A 392 -7.94 15.34 7.98
N LEU A 393 -6.77 14.83 7.59
CA LEU A 393 -5.61 15.62 7.18
C LEU A 393 -5.67 16.07 5.72
N ILE A 394 -6.37 15.32 4.86
CA ILE A 394 -6.43 15.56 3.39
C ILE A 394 -7.87 15.71 2.88
N ASN A 395 -8.85 15.63 3.79
CA ASN A 395 -10.28 15.53 3.51
C ASN A 395 -11.08 16.05 4.73
N PRO A 396 -12.35 16.46 4.55
CA PRO A 396 -13.26 16.66 5.68
C PRO A 396 -13.49 15.35 6.44
N LYS A 397 -13.64 15.41 7.77
CA LYS A 397 -13.91 14.23 8.63
C LYS A 397 -15.05 13.38 8.05
N GLY A 398 -14.78 12.09 7.83
CA GLY A 398 -15.73 11.12 7.27
C GLY A 398 -15.80 11.04 5.74
N SER A 399 -14.97 11.82 5.02
CA SER A 399 -14.91 11.75 3.55
C SER A 399 -14.01 10.60 3.07
N ARG A 400 -14.35 9.97 1.94
CA ARG A 400 -13.67 8.76 1.43
C ARG A 400 -12.48 9.02 0.49
N CYS A 401 -12.31 10.26 0.05
CA CYS A 401 -11.18 10.69 -0.76
C CYS A 401 -10.70 12.07 -0.32
N PRO A 402 -9.49 12.46 -0.73
CA PRO A 402 -9.03 13.83 -0.70
C PRO A 402 -10.03 14.78 -1.34
N THR A 403 -10.13 15.98 -0.79
CA THR A 403 -10.96 17.04 -1.40
C THR A 403 -10.45 17.38 -2.80
N MET A 404 -9.14 17.56 -2.90
CA MET A 404 -8.48 17.96 -4.13
C MET A 404 -7.21 17.15 -4.37
N LEU A 405 -6.92 16.90 -5.64
CA LEU A 405 -5.66 16.31 -6.10
C LEU A 405 -4.97 17.21 -7.12
N ALA A 406 -3.65 17.20 -7.10
CA ALA A 406 -2.82 17.84 -8.11
C ALA A 406 -1.82 16.83 -8.70
N ILE A 407 -2.20 16.16 -9.79
CA ILE A 407 -1.37 15.11 -10.39
C ILE A 407 -0.38 15.74 -11.37
N ASN A 408 0.88 15.76 -10.98
CA ASN A 408 1.99 16.35 -11.72
C ASN A 408 3.30 15.61 -11.42
N ASN A 409 4.40 16.05 -12.05
CA ASN A 409 5.76 15.60 -11.75
C ASN A 409 6.00 14.07 -11.84
N GLY A 410 5.67 13.42 -12.95
CA GLY A 410 5.84 11.98 -13.02
C GLY A 410 5.77 11.39 -14.41
N ILE A 411 6.23 10.15 -14.53
CA ILE A 411 6.05 9.30 -15.69
C ILE A 411 5.11 8.18 -15.26
N LEU A 412 3.94 8.10 -15.89
CA LEU A 412 2.98 7.03 -15.70
C LEU A 412 3.30 5.94 -16.72
N ASN A 413 3.81 4.80 -16.25
CA ASN A 413 4.20 3.65 -17.09
C ASN A 413 3.80 2.29 -16.49
N ALA A 414 3.17 2.29 -15.32
CA ALA A 414 2.70 1.08 -14.66
C ALA A 414 1.40 0.52 -15.30
N PRO A 415 1.04 -0.74 -14.99
CA PRO A 415 -0.17 -1.39 -15.52
C PRO A 415 -1.49 -0.68 -15.19
N ARG A 416 -1.53 0.12 -14.11
CA ARG A 416 -2.74 0.83 -13.69
C ARG A 416 -2.40 2.09 -12.89
N TYR A 417 -3.17 3.15 -13.12
CA TYR A 417 -3.22 4.31 -12.22
C TYR A 417 -4.66 4.71 -11.96
N GLN A 418 -4.95 5.05 -10.70
CA GLN A 418 -6.25 5.54 -10.31
C GLN A 418 -6.10 6.71 -9.34
N PHE A 419 -6.77 7.81 -9.66
CA PHE A 419 -6.75 9.05 -8.89
C PHE A 419 -8.18 9.52 -8.65
N GLU A 420 -8.54 9.69 -7.38
CA GLU A 420 -9.89 10.07 -6.99
C GLU A 420 -9.92 11.25 -6.03
N ALA A 421 -10.79 12.22 -6.29
CA ALA A 421 -11.03 13.36 -5.42
C ALA A 421 -12.54 13.56 -5.20
N SER A 422 -12.93 13.96 -4.00
CA SER A 422 -14.34 14.23 -3.70
C SER A 422 -14.85 15.51 -4.35
N ASP A 423 -13.96 16.44 -4.74
CA ASP A 423 -14.33 17.67 -5.44
C ASP A 423 -13.57 17.83 -6.76
N SER A 424 -12.24 18.02 -6.71
CA SER A 424 -11.49 18.50 -7.87
C SER A 424 -10.15 17.80 -8.11
N ILE A 425 -9.82 17.52 -9.38
CA ILE A 425 -8.49 17.05 -9.81
C ILE A 425 -7.89 18.05 -10.81
N ILE A 426 -6.64 18.44 -10.60
CA ILE A 426 -5.82 19.17 -11.58
C ILE A 426 -4.73 18.23 -12.10
N VAL A 427 -4.64 18.08 -13.43
CA VAL A 427 -3.69 17.18 -14.09
C VAL A 427 -2.73 17.99 -14.97
N GLY A 428 -1.44 17.92 -14.63
CA GLY A 428 -0.35 18.63 -15.30
C GLY A 428 0.13 19.89 -14.56
N ASP A 429 1.38 20.27 -14.81
CA ASP A 429 2.02 21.51 -14.36
C ASP A 429 3.21 21.80 -15.28
N LYS A 430 3.31 23.00 -15.87
CA LYS A 430 4.43 23.36 -16.77
C LYS A 430 5.79 23.26 -16.09
N SER A 431 5.85 23.55 -14.79
CA SER A 431 7.08 23.49 -14.01
C SER A 431 7.44 22.06 -13.60
N ARG A 432 6.46 21.16 -13.61
CA ARG A 432 6.53 19.79 -13.13
C ARG A 432 5.68 18.88 -14.02
N PRO A 433 6.16 18.57 -15.24
CA PRO A 433 5.36 17.89 -16.24
C PRO A 433 4.96 16.47 -15.80
N LEU A 434 3.80 16.03 -16.28
CA LEU A 434 3.28 14.67 -16.17
C LEU A 434 3.30 14.02 -17.55
N PHE A 435 3.96 12.87 -17.67
CA PHE A 435 4.03 12.09 -18.89
C PHE A 435 3.28 10.78 -18.72
N ILE A 436 2.41 10.44 -19.66
CA ILE A 436 1.73 9.16 -19.74
C ILE A 436 2.33 8.39 -20.91
N SER A 437 2.93 7.25 -20.60
CA SER A 437 3.56 6.35 -21.57
C SER A 437 2.52 5.54 -22.33
N SER A 438 2.82 5.11 -23.56
CA SER A 438 1.98 4.17 -24.31
C SER A 438 1.99 2.76 -23.71
N ALA A 439 2.99 2.44 -22.88
CA ALA A 439 3.07 1.19 -22.14
C ALA A 439 2.33 1.23 -20.79
N ALA A 440 1.86 2.41 -20.36
CA ALA A 440 0.95 2.48 -19.22
C ALA A 440 -0.37 1.80 -19.56
N GLY A 441 -0.91 1.04 -18.61
CA GLY A 441 -2.31 0.63 -18.73
C GLY A 441 -3.27 1.81 -18.47
N PRO A 442 -4.56 1.53 -18.23
CA PRO A 442 -5.55 2.59 -18.06
C PRO A 442 -5.18 3.55 -16.92
N VAL A 443 -5.08 4.85 -17.24
CA VAL A 443 -4.94 5.93 -16.26
C VAL A 443 -6.31 6.54 -16.00
N GLN A 444 -6.83 6.39 -14.80
CA GLN A 444 -8.17 6.81 -14.43
C GLN A 444 -8.14 8.02 -13.49
N PHE A 445 -8.92 9.05 -13.85
CA PHE A 445 -9.19 10.23 -13.04
C PHE A 445 -10.69 10.29 -12.73
N ARG A 446 -11.05 10.41 -11.45
CA ARG A 446 -12.44 10.55 -11.00
C ARG A 446 -12.56 11.70 -10.01
N ALA A 447 -13.46 12.65 -10.28
CA ALA A 447 -13.69 13.78 -9.37
C ALA A 447 -15.18 14.03 -9.17
N GLY A 448 -15.58 14.49 -7.98
CA GLY A 448 -17.00 14.80 -7.73
C GLY A 448 -17.53 15.93 -8.60
N ASN A 449 -16.72 16.95 -8.88
CA ASN A 449 -17.16 18.16 -9.58
C ASN A 449 -16.30 18.50 -10.81
N THR A 450 -14.97 18.55 -10.68
CA THR A 450 -14.11 19.09 -11.75
C THR A 450 -12.83 18.27 -11.97
N ILE A 451 -12.54 17.96 -13.24
CA ILE A 451 -11.21 17.51 -13.67
C ILE A 451 -10.66 18.53 -14.66
N ARG A 452 -9.48 19.08 -14.36
CA ARG A 452 -8.83 20.09 -15.20
C ARG A 452 -7.48 19.60 -15.70
N PHE A 453 -7.41 19.31 -16.99
CA PHE A 453 -6.16 19.11 -17.70
C PHE A 453 -5.54 20.47 -18.03
N VAL A 454 -4.31 20.70 -17.59
CA VAL A 454 -3.57 21.94 -17.84
C VAL A 454 -2.28 21.66 -18.59
N SER A 455 -1.67 22.73 -19.10
CA SER A 455 -0.39 22.62 -19.80
C SER A 455 0.68 22.02 -18.90
N GLY A 456 1.44 21.06 -19.43
CA GLY A 456 2.39 20.23 -18.69
C GLY A 456 1.94 18.78 -18.53
N MET A 457 0.70 18.44 -18.92
CA MET A 457 0.29 17.05 -19.15
C MET A 457 0.64 16.64 -20.58
N HIS A 458 1.28 15.48 -20.71
CA HIS A 458 1.68 14.88 -21.98
C HIS A 458 1.25 13.41 -21.97
N ALA A 459 0.57 12.96 -23.01
CA ALA A 459 0.29 11.53 -23.23
C ALA A 459 0.90 11.11 -24.57
N GLN A 460 1.57 9.95 -24.57
CA GLN A 460 2.05 9.35 -25.81
C GLN A 460 0.87 8.84 -26.63
N SER A 461 1.07 8.73 -27.95
CA SER A 461 0.08 8.06 -28.81
C SER A 461 -0.14 6.64 -28.30
N GLN A 462 -1.39 6.17 -28.31
CA GLN A 462 -1.82 4.85 -27.80
C GLN A 462 -1.95 4.73 -26.27
N SER A 463 -1.65 5.76 -25.49
CA SER A 463 -1.98 5.77 -24.04
C SER A 463 -3.49 5.83 -23.81
N THR A 464 -3.98 5.11 -22.79
CA THR A 464 -5.40 5.09 -22.42
C THR A 464 -5.65 5.94 -21.19
N VAL A 465 -6.40 7.05 -21.35
CA VAL A 465 -6.74 7.98 -20.27
C VAL A 465 -8.25 8.09 -20.12
N HIS A 466 -8.76 7.79 -18.93
CA HIS A 466 -10.17 7.93 -18.58
C HIS A 466 -10.37 9.03 -17.56
N ALA A 467 -11.37 9.88 -17.79
CA ALA A 467 -11.76 10.93 -16.85
C ALA A 467 -13.28 10.88 -16.62
N SER A 468 -13.71 10.91 -15.36
CA SER A 468 -15.13 10.85 -15.00
C SER A 468 -15.50 11.83 -13.90
N ILE A 469 -16.67 12.45 -14.02
CA ILE A 469 -17.27 13.25 -12.94
C ILE A 469 -18.28 12.37 -12.21
N ALA A 470 -17.92 11.93 -11.01
CA ALA A 470 -18.71 11.04 -10.18
C ALA A 470 -18.24 11.10 -8.73
N GLU A 471 -19.09 10.66 -7.82
CA GLU A 471 -18.69 10.43 -6.43
C GLU A 471 -17.53 9.43 -6.35
N CYS A 472 -16.76 9.55 -5.27
CA CYS A 472 -15.68 8.62 -4.96
C CYS A 472 -16.15 7.17 -5.01
N SER A 473 -15.30 6.33 -5.59
CA SER A 473 -15.43 4.89 -5.52
C SER A 473 -15.45 4.45 -4.07
N ASN A 474 -16.30 3.47 -3.79
CA ASN A 474 -16.36 2.88 -2.46
C ASN A 474 -15.13 2.01 -2.18
N CYS A 475 -14.38 1.60 -3.21
CA CYS A 475 -13.34 0.58 -3.13
C CYS A 475 -12.73 0.28 -4.52
N TYR A 476 -11.69 -0.57 -4.56
CA TYR A 476 -10.88 -0.83 -5.75
C TYR A 476 -10.46 -2.30 -5.85
N ASP A 477 -11.05 -3.07 -6.77
CA ASP A 477 -10.59 -4.42 -7.12
C ASP A 477 -10.20 -4.49 -8.60
N ASP A 478 -9.27 -5.39 -8.95
CA ASP A 478 -9.11 -5.81 -10.34
C ASP A 478 -10.34 -6.60 -10.80
N PRO A 479 -10.78 -6.46 -12.06
CA PRO A 479 -11.81 -7.33 -12.60
C PRO A 479 -11.29 -8.78 -12.58
N PRO A 480 -12.12 -9.76 -12.16
CA PRO A 480 -11.66 -11.14 -12.02
C PRO A 480 -11.13 -11.70 -13.34
N GLU A 481 -10.15 -12.62 -13.32
CA GLU A 481 -9.48 -13.15 -14.53
C GLU A 481 -10.44 -13.64 -15.64
N GLN A 482 -11.58 -14.21 -15.23
CA GLN A 482 -12.65 -14.67 -16.11
C GLN A 482 -13.29 -13.55 -16.95
N PHE A 483 -13.28 -12.30 -16.46
CA PHE A 483 -13.66 -11.10 -17.21
C PHE A 483 -12.59 -10.70 -18.23
N ILE A 484 -11.31 -10.89 -17.92
CA ILE A 484 -10.17 -10.59 -18.83
C ILE A 484 -10.09 -11.64 -19.95
N LYS A 485 -10.40 -12.91 -19.64
CA LYS A 485 -10.41 -14.04 -20.60
C LYS A 485 -11.69 -14.14 -21.43
N GLN A 486 -12.78 -13.44 -21.07
CA GLN A 486 -13.82 -13.12 -22.04
C GLN A 486 -13.24 -12.15 -23.05
N LYS A 487 -12.59 -12.72 -24.05
CA LYS A 487 -12.25 -12.06 -25.31
C LYS A 487 -13.51 -11.29 -25.72
N ILE A 488 -13.44 -9.96 -25.70
CA ILE A 488 -14.52 -9.10 -26.18
C ILE A 488 -14.57 -9.33 -27.70
N GLU A 489 -15.20 -10.42 -28.10
CA GLU A 489 -15.59 -10.73 -29.48
C GLU A 489 -16.95 -10.09 -29.72
N HIS A 490 -17.01 -8.77 -29.57
CA HIS A 490 -17.98 -7.96 -30.29
C HIS A 490 -17.21 -6.95 -31.13
N ALA A 491 -17.39 -7.11 -32.44
CA ALA A 491 -16.74 -6.35 -33.49
C ALA A 491 -16.76 -4.84 -33.20
N ILE A 492 -15.60 -4.27 -32.89
CA ILE A 492 -15.33 -2.86 -33.12
C ILE A 492 -14.87 -2.79 -34.58
N ASP A 493 -15.78 -2.29 -35.41
CA ASP A 493 -15.52 -2.00 -36.81
C ASP A 493 -14.32 -1.03 -36.89
N GLN A 494 -13.34 -1.36 -37.72
CA GLN A 494 -12.12 -0.58 -37.88
C GLN A 494 -12.45 0.74 -38.60
N SER A 495 -12.82 1.76 -37.84
CA SER A 495 -12.89 3.16 -38.27
C SER A 495 -12.17 4.04 -37.25
N PRO A 496 -11.46 5.10 -37.66
CA PRO A 496 -10.66 5.92 -36.74
C PRO A 496 -11.58 6.72 -35.81
N GLU A 497 -11.73 6.28 -34.56
CA GLU A 497 -12.64 6.87 -33.56
C GLU A 497 -12.13 8.23 -33.03
N PHE A 498 -13.04 9.20 -32.92
CA PHE A 498 -12.89 10.37 -32.05
C PHE A 498 -13.73 10.15 -30.79
N ASP A 499 -13.27 10.67 -29.66
CA ASP A 499 -14.03 10.60 -28.40
C ASP A 499 -14.75 11.93 -28.11
N VAL A 500 -16.06 11.84 -27.84
CA VAL A 500 -16.85 12.95 -27.30
C VAL A 500 -16.58 13.01 -25.80
N LEU A 501 -15.75 13.98 -25.38
CA LEU A 501 -15.27 14.08 -24.00
C LEU A 501 -16.36 14.55 -23.01
N PHE A 502 -17.39 15.23 -23.49
CA PHE A 502 -18.42 15.82 -22.64
C PHE A 502 -19.68 16.23 -23.42
N THR A 503 -20.87 16.00 -22.86
CA THR A 503 -22.16 16.51 -23.36
C THR A 503 -22.92 17.19 -22.22
N TRP A 504 -23.26 18.46 -22.37
CA TRP A 504 -24.05 19.21 -21.39
C TRP A 504 -25.37 19.70 -21.97
N ASN A 505 -26.47 19.41 -21.27
CA ASN A 505 -27.82 19.86 -21.60
C ASN A 505 -28.30 20.87 -20.56
N ASN A 506 -28.73 22.04 -21.01
CA ASN A 506 -29.05 23.13 -20.10
C ASN A 506 -30.54 23.20 -19.64
N GLU A 507 -31.38 22.21 -19.95
CA GLU A 507 -32.79 22.22 -19.55
C GLU A 507 -33.34 20.83 -19.16
N SER A 508 -34.09 20.79 -18.05
CA SER A 508 -34.89 19.64 -17.62
C SER A 508 -36.14 19.50 -18.51
N ILE A 509 -36.03 18.77 -19.62
CA ILE A 509 -37.17 18.49 -20.50
C ILE A 509 -37.76 17.13 -20.13
N ASN A 510 -38.97 17.16 -19.57
CA ASN A 510 -39.74 16.04 -19.03
C ASN A 510 -40.36 15.10 -20.08
N ASN A 511 -39.69 14.81 -21.21
CA ASN A 511 -40.23 13.89 -22.23
C ASN A 511 -39.15 13.01 -22.86
N CYS A 512 -39.04 11.78 -22.36
CA CYS A 512 -38.01 10.78 -22.68
C CYS A 512 -38.09 10.08 -24.05
N CYS A 513 -38.88 10.53 -25.03
CA CYS A 513 -39.18 9.64 -26.17
C CYS A 513 -39.13 10.20 -27.60
N MET A 514 -38.62 11.41 -27.88
CA MET A 514 -38.37 11.83 -29.28
C MET A 514 -37.12 12.70 -29.42
N SER A 515 -36.24 12.33 -30.36
CA SER A 515 -35.05 13.11 -30.75
C SER A 515 -35.47 14.49 -31.27
N ASP A 516 -35.10 15.55 -30.56
CA ASP A 516 -35.36 16.92 -31.01
C ASP A 516 -34.37 17.31 -32.12
N PRO A 517 -34.86 17.73 -33.31
CA PRO A 517 -33.99 18.05 -34.43
C PRO A 517 -33.10 19.26 -34.15
N ILE A 518 -31.81 19.12 -34.40
CA ILE A 518 -30.79 20.18 -34.27
C ILE A 518 -30.92 21.11 -35.50
N ILE A 519 -30.93 22.42 -35.27
CA ILE A 519 -31.09 23.45 -36.33
C ILE A 519 -29.89 24.40 -36.41
N SER A 520 -29.06 24.45 -35.36
CA SER A 520 -27.83 25.23 -35.39
C SER A 520 -26.66 24.47 -34.77
N LEU A 521 -25.49 24.68 -35.35
CA LEU A 521 -24.22 24.17 -34.88
C LEU A 521 -23.18 25.27 -34.96
N THR A 522 -22.51 25.59 -33.86
CA THR A 522 -21.35 26.48 -33.84
C THR A 522 -20.17 25.75 -33.23
N CYS A 523 -19.06 25.66 -33.94
CA CYS A 523 -17.83 25.05 -33.45
C CYS A 523 -16.72 26.09 -33.26
N MET A 524 -16.08 26.03 -32.09
CA MET A 524 -14.95 26.86 -31.71
C MET A 524 -13.72 25.99 -31.45
N ASN A 525 -12.55 26.47 -31.85
CA ASN A 525 -11.29 25.85 -31.45
C ASN A 525 -10.91 26.23 -30.00
N GLU A 526 -9.82 25.64 -29.50
CA GLU A 526 -9.22 25.92 -28.19
C GLU A 526 -8.93 27.41 -27.89
N LYS A 527 -8.82 28.26 -28.93
CA LYS A 527 -8.59 29.71 -28.81
C LYS A 527 -9.90 30.51 -28.76
N GLY A 528 -11.05 29.83 -28.72
CA GLY A 528 -12.38 30.45 -28.77
C GLY A 528 -12.73 31.04 -30.13
N GLN A 529 -11.98 30.72 -31.19
CA GLN A 529 -12.28 31.19 -32.53
C GLN A 529 -13.30 30.26 -33.17
N THR A 530 -14.41 30.83 -33.66
CA THR A 530 -15.39 30.08 -34.45
C THR A 530 -14.74 29.62 -35.75
N ILE A 531 -14.59 28.31 -35.92
CA ILE A 531 -14.04 27.70 -37.12
C ILE A 531 -15.14 27.23 -38.08
N TYR A 532 -16.34 27.03 -37.55
CA TYR A 532 -17.52 26.66 -38.33
C TYR A 532 -18.79 27.10 -37.62
N ALA A 533 -19.76 27.56 -38.39
CA ALA A 533 -21.10 27.87 -37.93
C ALA A 533 -22.08 27.52 -39.04
N SER A 534 -23.13 26.77 -38.71
CA SER A 534 -24.25 26.47 -39.57
C SER A 534 -25.54 26.84 -38.86
N SER A 535 -26.42 27.53 -39.59
CA SER A 535 -27.80 27.81 -39.20
C SER A 535 -28.64 27.60 -40.46
N ASN A 536 -29.14 26.38 -40.65
CA ASN A 536 -30.02 26.06 -41.76
C ASN A 536 -31.45 25.87 -41.23
N ASP A 537 -32.44 26.16 -42.07
CA ASP A 537 -33.84 25.81 -41.80
C ASP A 537 -34.07 24.27 -41.85
N ASP A 538 -33.07 23.52 -42.32
CA ASP A 538 -33.03 22.07 -42.40
C ASP A 538 -32.44 21.42 -41.14
N VAL A 539 -32.91 20.21 -40.84
CA VAL A 539 -32.48 19.43 -39.66
C VAL A 539 -31.05 18.93 -39.87
N ILE A 540 -30.16 19.31 -38.95
CA ILE A 540 -28.80 18.76 -38.84
C ILE A 540 -28.92 17.42 -38.12
N SER A 541 -28.57 16.33 -38.80
CA SER A 541 -28.55 14.99 -38.21
C SER A 541 -27.26 14.75 -37.43
N GLU A 542 -27.25 13.77 -36.52
CA GLU A 542 -26.02 13.32 -35.85
C GLU A 542 -24.96 12.84 -36.86
N GLN A 543 -25.38 12.29 -37.99
CA GLN A 543 -24.47 11.88 -39.05
C GLN A 543 -23.74 13.08 -39.66
N ASP A 544 -24.44 14.20 -39.90
CA ASP A 544 -23.84 15.43 -40.44
C ASP A 544 -22.82 16.03 -39.47
N ILE A 545 -23.13 15.96 -38.16
CA ILE A 545 -22.23 16.42 -37.09
C ILE A 545 -20.95 15.56 -37.10
N ASN A 546 -21.10 14.24 -37.16
CA ASN A 546 -19.98 13.31 -37.19
C ASN A 546 -19.12 13.47 -38.46
N GLU A 547 -19.73 13.54 -39.64
CA GLU A 547 -19.03 13.79 -40.91
C GLU A 547 -18.25 15.12 -40.87
N TRP A 548 -18.85 16.17 -40.28
CA TRP A 548 -18.14 17.43 -40.11
C TRP A 548 -16.95 17.29 -39.15
N ILE A 549 -17.13 16.65 -37.99
CA ILE A 549 -16.06 16.38 -37.03
C ILE A 549 -14.91 15.64 -37.73
N TYR A 550 -15.21 14.70 -38.62
CA TYR A 550 -14.26 13.95 -39.46
C TYR A 550 -13.51 14.76 -40.52
N THR A 551 -13.86 16.02 -40.78
CA THR A 551 -13.11 16.90 -41.71
C THR A 551 -12.14 17.89 -41.05
N GLN A 552 -12.19 18.05 -39.73
CA GLN A 552 -11.31 18.96 -38.97
C GLN A 552 -9.85 18.47 -38.83
N HIS A 553 -8.93 19.37 -38.50
CA HIS A 553 -7.57 18.97 -38.10
C HIS A 553 -7.56 18.42 -36.66
N SER A 554 -6.47 17.78 -36.24
CA SER A 554 -6.33 17.35 -34.85
C SER A 554 -6.28 18.56 -33.89
N GLY A 555 -6.98 18.46 -32.77
CA GLY A 555 -7.18 19.57 -31.83
C GLY A 555 -8.41 19.42 -30.93
N LEU A 556 -8.58 20.38 -30.02
CA LEU A 556 -9.72 20.46 -29.11
C LEU A 556 -10.80 21.40 -29.68
N TYR A 557 -12.05 20.94 -29.67
CA TYR A 557 -13.19 21.64 -30.24
C TYR A 557 -14.34 21.74 -29.25
N LYS A 558 -14.96 22.92 -29.17
CA LYS A 558 -16.19 23.17 -28.42
C LYS A 558 -17.33 23.38 -29.42
N ILE A 559 -18.29 22.48 -29.42
CA ILE A 559 -19.46 22.52 -30.30
C ILE A 559 -20.68 22.95 -29.49
N HIS A 560 -21.36 23.99 -29.95
CA HIS A 560 -22.65 24.42 -29.46
C HIS A 560 -23.72 23.96 -30.44
N LEU A 561 -24.74 23.29 -29.95
CA LEU A 561 -25.88 22.79 -30.71
C LEU A 561 -27.14 23.47 -30.19
N GLU A 562 -28.04 23.86 -31.08
CA GLU A 562 -29.36 24.36 -30.73
C GLU A 562 -30.43 23.56 -31.46
N SER A 563 -31.41 23.05 -30.70
CA SER A 563 -32.55 22.35 -31.26
C SER A 563 -33.66 23.29 -31.69
N LYS A 564 -34.55 22.81 -32.56
CA LYS A 564 -35.75 23.55 -32.99
C LYS A 564 -36.66 23.96 -31.83
N ARG A 565 -36.58 23.25 -30.69
CA ARG A 565 -37.35 23.54 -29.47
C ARG A 565 -36.60 24.38 -28.45
N GLY A 566 -35.42 24.92 -28.81
CA GLY A 566 -34.64 25.81 -27.96
C GLY A 566 -33.66 25.10 -27.01
N ARG A 567 -33.54 23.76 -27.08
CA ARG A 567 -32.54 23.02 -26.29
C ARG A 567 -31.16 23.43 -26.77
N LYS A 568 -30.34 23.90 -25.83
CA LYS A 568 -28.92 24.19 -26.08
C LYS A 568 -28.07 23.08 -25.48
N GLU A 569 -27.22 22.52 -26.32
CA GLU A 569 -26.29 21.47 -25.95
C GLU A 569 -24.86 21.91 -26.26
N ILE A 570 -23.93 21.61 -25.36
CA ILE A 570 -22.51 21.87 -25.57
C ILE A 570 -21.78 20.55 -25.56
N ARG A 571 -21.00 20.28 -26.62
CA ARG A 571 -20.07 19.16 -26.71
C ARG A 571 -18.64 19.64 -26.69
N ILE A 572 -17.76 18.91 -26.00
CA ILE A 572 -16.32 19.08 -26.12
C ILE A 572 -15.75 17.83 -26.77
N ILE A 573 -15.02 18.00 -27.86
CA ILE A 573 -14.48 16.91 -28.67
C ILE A 573 -12.97 17.11 -28.80
N ALA A 574 -12.21 16.04 -28.53
CA ALA A 574 -10.80 15.97 -28.90
C ALA A 574 -10.68 15.10 -30.15
N ARG A 575 -10.08 15.67 -31.20
CA ARG A 575 -9.72 14.90 -32.38
C ARG A 575 -8.22 14.67 -32.39
N LEU A 576 -7.82 13.40 -32.35
CA LEU A 576 -6.42 12.94 -32.37
C LEU A 576 -5.81 12.97 -33.77
#